data_AF-A0A2P8VXM4-F1
#
_entry.id   AF-A0A2P8VXM4-F1
#
_cell.length_a   1.000
_cell.length_b   1.000
_cell.length_c   1.000
_cell.angle_alpha   90.00
_cell.angle_beta   90.00
_cell.angle_gamma   90.00
#
_symmetry.space_group_name_H-M   'P 1'
#
loop_
_entity.id
_entity.type
_entity.pdbx_description
1 polymer ?
#
loop_
_entity_poly.entity_id
_entity_poly.type
_entity_poly.pdbx_seq_one_letter_code
_entity_poly.pdbx_strand_id
1 'polypeptide(L)'
;MYRNLELAGWLLGSLLLIAPAMAQEISEGSAVEAPFTDVAGDAWANQAILRLSAQHGCVTGYPDGTFRGGQPLTRSEFAASLNACLEMLRGLRGAQSPDLSREIEAFRESMEMLQQDLENL
;
A
#
# COMPACT_ATOMS: atom_id res chain seq x y z
N MET A 1 -42.86 -25.13 17.74
CA MET A 1 -41.65 -25.74 17.13
C MET A 1 -41.44 -25.06 15.77
N TYR A 2 -40.22 -24.63 15.44
CA TYR A 2 -39.83 -23.73 14.32
C TYR A 2 -39.94 -22.22 14.57
N ARG A 3 -39.10 -21.69 15.48
CA ARG A 3 -38.91 -20.23 15.62
C ARG A 3 -37.44 -19.81 15.72
N ASN A 4 -36.54 -20.61 15.13
CA ASN A 4 -35.08 -20.46 15.27
C ASN A 4 -34.37 -20.56 13.90
N LEU A 5 -34.87 -19.89 12.86
CA LEU A 5 -34.24 -19.92 11.53
C LEU A 5 -34.10 -18.54 10.87
N GLU A 6 -34.05 -17.46 11.66
CA GLU A 6 -33.78 -16.12 11.12
C GLU A 6 -32.39 -15.58 11.51
N LEU A 7 -31.78 -16.07 12.60
CA LEU A 7 -30.48 -15.58 13.08
C LEU A 7 -29.28 -16.07 12.23
N ALA A 8 -29.43 -17.18 11.50
CA ALA A 8 -28.37 -17.73 10.65
C ALA A 8 -28.20 -16.98 9.30
N GLY A 9 -29.19 -16.19 8.88
CA GLY A 9 -29.14 -15.42 7.63
C GLY A 9 -28.27 -14.16 7.71
N TRP A 10 -28.19 -13.54 8.90
CA TRP A 10 -27.47 -12.28 9.10
C TRP A 10 -25.95 -12.47 9.19
N LEU A 11 -25.50 -13.63 9.68
CA LEU A 11 -24.06 -13.94 9.77
C LEU A 11 -23.44 -14.28 8.42
N LEU A 12 -24.21 -14.87 7.49
CA LEU A 12 -23.72 -15.20 6.15
C LEU A 12 -23.80 -14.01 5.16
N GLY A 13 -24.73 -13.07 5.38
CA GLY A 13 -24.88 -11.88 4.52
C GLY A 13 -23.77 -10.83 4.68
N SER A 14 -23.20 -10.71 5.88
CA SER A 14 -22.17 -9.70 6.17
C SER A 14 -20.77 -10.06 5.65
N LEU A 15 -20.54 -11.33 5.29
CA LEU A 15 -19.24 -11.80 4.78
C LEU A 15 -19.09 -11.62 3.26
N LEU A 16 -20.16 -11.26 2.53
CA LEU A 16 -20.17 -11.10 1.07
C LEU A 16 -20.19 -9.63 0.62
N LEU A 17 -19.54 -8.73 1.36
CA LEU A 17 -19.39 -7.32 0.96
C LEU A 17 -17.93 -6.84 0.93
N ILE A 18 -16.96 -7.71 1.22
CA ILE A 18 -15.53 -7.38 1.25
C ILE A 18 -14.77 -7.87 -0.01
N ALA A 19 -15.44 -8.33 -1.07
CA ALA A 19 -14.75 -8.70 -2.32
C ALA A 19 -15.49 -8.16 -3.56
N PRO A 20 -14.88 -7.28 -4.41
CA PRO A 20 -13.45 -7.05 -4.59
C PRO A 20 -13.04 -5.55 -4.53
N ALA A 21 -12.19 -5.17 -3.58
CA ALA A 21 -11.27 -4.04 -3.73
C ALA A 21 -10.04 -4.41 -4.62
N MET A 22 -10.10 -5.54 -5.33
CA MET A 22 -9.01 -6.15 -6.09
C MET A 22 -9.15 -5.93 -7.61
N ALA A 23 -10.10 -5.08 -8.04
CA ALA A 23 -10.41 -4.84 -9.44
C ALA A 23 -10.17 -3.38 -9.82
N GLN A 24 -9.05 -2.79 -9.37
CA GLN A 24 -8.57 -1.55 -9.99
C GLN A 24 -7.75 -1.90 -11.23
N GLU A 25 -8.29 -1.39 -12.34
CA GLU A 25 -7.81 -1.50 -13.71
C GLU A 25 -6.30 -1.20 -13.80
N ILE A 26 -5.55 -2.13 -14.39
CA ILE A 26 -4.22 -1.83 -14.92
C ILE A 26 -4.46 -0.92 -16.14
N SER A 27 -4.60 0.37 -15.88
CA SER A 27 -4.69 1.41 -16.90
C SER A 27 -3.36 1.44 -17.67
N GLU A 28 -3.51 1.32 -18.99
CA GLU A 28 -2.46 1.19 -19.97
C GLU A 28 -1.44 2.33 -19.90
N GLY A 29 -0.16 1.95 -19.96
CA GLY A 29 0.88 2.70 -20.66
C GLY A 29 0.84 4.22 -20.53
N SER A 30 0.89 4.74 -19.30
CA SER A 30 1.38 6.12 -19.13
C SER A 30 2.83 6.11 -19.60
N ALA A 31 3.14 6.86 -20.66
CA ALA A 31 4.51 7.14 -21.04
C ALA A 31 5.13 7.92 -19.88
N VAL A 32 5.72 7.18 -18.93
CA VAL A 32 6.38 7.74 -17.77
C VAL A 32 7.56 8.51 -18.31
N GLU A 33 7.48 9.83 -18.19
CA GLU A 33 8.55 10.75 -18.55
C GLU A 33 9.85 10.25 -17.89
N ALA A 34 10.91 10.10 -18.68
CA ALA A 34 12.16 9.54 -18.18
C ALA A 34 12.67 10.44 -17.04
N PRO A 35 12.80 9.93 -15.82
CA PRO A 35 13.06 10.75 -14.64
C PRO A 35 14.46 11.35 -14.64
N PHE A 36 15.34 10.85 -15.51
CA PHE A 36 16.73 11.26 -15.60
C PHE A 36 17.18 11.37 -17.06
N THR A 37 17.97 12.39 -17.35
CA THR A 37 18.43 12.74 -18.71
C THR A 37 19.52 11.80 -19.24
N ASP A 38 20.22 11.09 -18.35
CA ASP A 38 21.33 10.18 -18.66
C ASP A 38 20.93 8.70 -18.66
N VAL A 39 19.64 8.39 -18.44
CA VAL A 39 19.11 7.03 -18.49
C VAL A 39 18.36 6.84 -19.80
N ALA A 40 18.98 6.09 -20.71
CA ALA A 40 18.33 5.75 -21.98
C ALA A 40 17.07 4.90 -21.75
N GLY A 41 16.02 5.13 -22.55
CA GLY A 41 14.73 4.46 -22.38
C GLY A 41 14.79 2.93 -22.55
N ASP A 42 15.76 2.44 -23.30
CA ASP A 42 16.03 1.01 -23.57
C ASP A 42 17.07 0.40 -22.61
N ALA A 43 17.64 1.19 -21.68
CA ALA A 43 18.58 0.67 -20.71
C ALA A 43 17.91 -0.39 -19.82
N TRP A 44 18.60 -1.50 -19.56
CA TRP A 44 18.12 -2.59 -18.72
C TRP A 44 17.66 -2.14 -17.32
N ALA A 45 18.28 -1.07 -16.80
CA ALA A 45 17.98 -0.50 -15.49
C ALA A 45 16.83 0.52 -15.50
N ASN A 46 16.39 0.98 -16.69
CA ASN A 46 15.41 2.06 -16.81
C ASN A 46 14.13 1.75 -16.01
N GLN A 47 13.55 0.57 -16.20
CA GLN A 47 12.32 0.18 -15.49
C GLN A 47 12.50 0.10 -13.96
N ALA A 48 13.67 -0.29 -13.48
CA ALA A 48 13.94 -0.34 -12.05
C ALA A 48 14.09 1.07 -11.47
N ILE A 49 14.83 1.93 -12.16
CA ILE A 49 15.05 3.33 -11.80
C ILE A 49 13.72 4.10 -11.81
N LEU A 50 12.89 3.90 -12.83
CA LEU A 50 11.55 4.46 -12.94
C LEU A 50 10.67 4.09 -11.74
N ARG A 51 10.58 2.80 -11.40
CA ARG A 51 9.77 2.36 -10.25
C ARG A 51 10.27 2.96 -8.94
N LEU A 52 11.58 2.96 -8.71
CA LEU A 52 12.17 3.46 -7.48
C LEU A 52 12.05 4.99 -7.33
N SER A 53 12.13 5.73 -8.44
CA SER A 53 12.04 7.19 -8.44
C SER A 53 10.57 7.66 -8.43
N ALA A 54 9.76 7.24 -9.40
CA ALA A 54 8.41 7.75 -9.59
C ALA A 54 7.39 7.20 -8.58
N GLN A 55 7.51 5.93 -8.17
CA GLN A 55 6.50 5.29 -7.31
C GLN A 55 6.89 5.33 -5.84
N HIS A 56 8.18 5.34 -5.54
CA HIS A 56 8.68 5.15 -4.17
C HIS A 56 9.55 6.29 -3.65
N GLY A 57 9.93 7.27 -4.48
CA GLY A 57 10.79 8.38 -4.05
C GLY A 57 12.11 7.96 -3.39
N CYS A 58 12.51 6.69 -3.54
CA CYS A 58 13.67 6.09 -2.86
C CYS A 58 14.99 6.47 -3.56
N VAL A 59 14.89 6.87 -4.83
CA VAL A 59 16.02 7.30 -5.65
C VAL A 59 15.71 8.70 -6.15
N THR A 60 16.56 9.63 -5.74
CA THR A 60 16.55 11.02 -6.22
C THR A 60 17.82 11.23 -7.03
N GLY A 61 17.68 11.72 -8.25
CA GLY A 61 18.83 12.10 -9.08
C GLY A 61 19.53 13.34 -8.54
N TYR A 62 20.54 13.75 -9.28
CA TYR A 62 21.29 14.97 -8.99
C TYR A 62 20.49 16.22 -9.44
N PRO A 63 20.83 17.41 -8.92
CA PRO A 63 20.14 18.65 -9.27
C PRO A 63 20.17 19.01 -10.77
N ASP A 64 21.09 18.41 -11.53
CA ASP A 64 21.19 18.54 -12.98
C ASP A 64 20.26 17.58 -13.75
N GLY A 65 19.44 16.79 -13.04
CA GLY A 65 18.51 15.84 -13.63
C GLY A 65 19.17 14.53 -14.09
N THR A 66 20.35 14.19 -13.58
CA THR A 66 21.05 12.93 -13.90
C THR A 66 20.91 11.88 -12.78
N PHE A 67 21.08 10.59 -13.09
CA PHE A 67 21.14 9.48 -12.14
C PHE A 67 22.58 9.05 -11.84
N ARG A 68 23.48 9.15 -12.82
CA ARG A 68 24.92 8.79 -12.76
C ARG A 68 25.20 7.35 -12.35
N GLY A 69 24.36 6.40 -12.79
CA GLY A 69 24.45 4.99 -12.41
C GLY A 69 25.75 4.27 -12.81
N GLY A 70 26.55 4.85 -13.71
CA GLY A 70 27.88 4.33 -14.08
C GLY A 70 29.01 4.77 -13.15
N GLN A 71 28.75 5.65 -12.19
CA GLN A 71 29.74 6.18 -11.25
C GLN A 71 29.65 5.47 -9.90
N PRO A 72 30.79 5.32 -9.18
CA PRO A 72 30.76 4.80 -7.82
C PRO A 72 29.99 5.76 -6.90
N LEU A 73 29.12 5.19 -6.08
CA LEU A 73 28.32 5.92 -5.11
C LEU A 73 29.14 6.21 -3.84
N THR A 74 29.10 7.43 -3.34
CA THR A 74 29.71 7.77 -2.04
C THR A 74 28.85 7.25 -0.88
N ARG A 75 29.46 7.10 0.31
CA ARG A 75 28.72 6.70 1.52
C ARG A 75 27.62 7.69 1.90
N SER A 76 27.86 8.98 1.68
CA SER A 76 26.89 10.05 1.94
C SER A 76 25.69 9.99 0.99
N GLU A 77 25.93 9.77 -0.30
CA GLU A 77 24.85 9.64 -1.29
C GLU A 77 24.01 8.40 -1.03
N PHE A 78 24.64 7.28 -0.64
CA PHE A 78 23.92 6.08 -0.20
C PHE A 78 23.08 6.32 1.06
N ALA A 79 23.62 7.01 2.07
CA ALA A 79 22.87 7.33 3.28
C ALA A 79 21.67 8.25 2.99
N ALA A 80 21.84 9.22 2.09
CA ALA A 80 20.79 10.14 1.68
C ALA A 80 19.64 9.40 0.96
N SER A 81 19.95 8.51 0.01
CA SER A 81 18.93 7.73 -0.70
C SER A 81 18.20 6.75 0.23
N LEU A 82 18.92 6.09 1.14
CA LEU A 82 18.32 5.23 2.15
C LEU A 82 17.38 6.01 3.07
N ASN A 83 17.79 7.19 3.51
CA ASN A 83 16.96 8.05 4.36
C ASN A 83 15.68 8.50 3.65
N ALA A 84 15.77 8.91 2.38
CA ALA A 84 14.61 9.27 1.56
C ALA A 84 13.63 8.09 1.43
N CYS A 85 14.15 6.89 1.16
CA CYS A 85 13.33 5.70 1.01
C CYS A 85 12.62 5.29 2.31
N LEU A 86 13.30 5.42 3.46
CA LEU A 86 12.71 5.14 4.77
C LEU A 86 11.57 6.11 5.09
N GLU A 87 11.70 7.37 4.73
CA GLU A 87 10.65 8.37 4.95
C GLU A 87 9.40 8.08 4.10
N MET A 88 9.58 7.68 2.84
CA MET A 88 8.45 7.22 2.01
C MET A 88 7.74 6.00 2.63
N LEU A 89 8.50 5.00 3.09
CA LEU A 89 7.94 3.80 3.73
C LEU A 89 7.12 4.13 4.99
N ARG A 90 7.56 5.14 5.77
CA ARG A 90 6.80 5.63 6.93
C ARG A 90 5.49 6.26 6.51
N GLY A 91 5.48 7.05 5.43
CA GLY A 91 4.27 7.62 4.85
C GLY A 91 3.26 6.55 4.42
N LEU A 92 3.73 5.52 3.69
CA LEU A 92 2.88 4.40 3.25
C LEU A 92 2.30 3.58 4.41
N ARG A 93 3.04 3.45 5.51
CA ARG A 93 2.53 2.80 6.73
C ARG A 93 1.49 3.63 7.44
N GLY A 94 1.71 4.95 7.54
CA GLY A 94 0.74 5.88 8.14
C GLY A 94 -0.59 5.93 7.40
N ALA A 95 -0.59 5.72 6.09
CA ALA A 95 -1.81 5.68 5.27
C ALA A 95 -2.66 4.41 5.48
N GLN A 96 -2.09 3.29 5.93
CA GLN A 96 -2.81 2.02 6.12
C GLN A 96 -3.37 1.80 7.54
N SER A 97 -2.96 2.59 8.52
CA SER A 97 -3.42 2.42 9.91
C SER A 97 -4.86 2.85 10.23
N PRO A 98 -5.55 3.76 9.49
CA PRO A 98 -6.90 4.19 9.88
C PRO A 98 -7.96 3.08 9.83
N ASP A 99 -7.78 2.10 8.95
CA ASP A 99 -8.80 1.11 8.61
C ASP A 99 -8.80 -0.07 9.60
N LEU A 100 -7.61 -0.59 9.89
CA LEU A 100 -7.43 -1.70 10.83
C LEU A 100 -7.97 -1.38 12.23
N SER A 101 -7.82 -0.13 12.69
CA SER A 101 -8.37 0.28 13.99
C SER A 101 -9.90 0.25 14.02
N ARG A 102 -10.56 0.59 12.91
CA ARG A 102 -12.02 0.53 12.81
C ARG A 102 -12.52 -0.91 12.75
N GLU A 103 -11.80 -1.78 12.04
CA GLU A 103 -12.11 -3.20 11.98
C GLU A 103 -11.95 -3.89 13.34
N ILE A 104 -10.88 -3.58 14.08
CA ILE A 104 -10.66 -4.10 15.44
C ILE A 104 -11.78 -3.66 16.38
N GLU A 105 -12.22 -2.40 16.28
CA GLU A 105 -13.30 -1.89 17.14
C GLU A 105 -14.65 -2.51 16.77
N ALA A 106 -14.99 -2.59 15.48
CA ALA A 106 -16.19 -3.26 15.02
C ALA A 106 -16.25 -4.74 15.44
N PHE A 107 -15.09 -5.43 15.41
CA PHE A 107 -14.99 -6.79 15.91
C PHE A 107 -15.21 -6.86 17.43
N ARG A 108 -14.62 -5.95 18.22
CA ARG A 108 -14.83 -5.88 19.67
C ARG A 108 -16.31 -5.67 20.00
N GLU A 109 -16.95 -4.68 19.37
CA GLU A 109 -18.38 -4.39 19.59
C GLU A 109 -19.25 -5.62 19.26
N SER A 110 -18.93 -6.33 18.17
CA SER A 110 -19.64 -7.56 17.82
C SER A 110 -19.47 -8.68 18.85
N MET A 111 -18.28 -8.78 19.46
CA MET A 111 -17.99 -9.77 20.49
C MET A 111 -18.70 -9.45 21.81
N GLU A 112 -18.81 -8.17 22.17
CA GLU A 112 -19.52 -7.72 23.37
C GLU A 112 -21.03 -7.98 23.25
N MET A 113 -21.60 -7.76 22.06
CA MET A 113 -23.00 -8.06 21.78
C MET A 113 -23.32 -9.56 21.96
N LEU A 114 -22.45 -10.44 21.46
CA LEU A 114 -22.61 -11.89 21.62
C LEU A 114 -22.51 -12.31 23.09
N GLN A 115 -21.62 -11.70 23.86
CA GLN A 115 -21.52 -11.99 25.29
C GLN A 115 -22.79 -11.57 26.04
N GLN A 116 -23.33 -10.39 25.72
CA GLN A 116 -24.53 -9.88 26.36
C GLN A 116 -25.80 -10.68 26.00
N ASP A 117 -25.89 -11.17 24.75
CA ASP A 117 -26.97 -12.07 24.33
C ASP A 117 -26.89 -13.43 25.04
N LEU A 118 -25.68 -13.95 25.26
CA LEU A 118 -25.48 -15.18 26.03
C LEU A 118 -25.82 -15.02 27.52
N GLU A 119 -25.63 -13.83 28.09
CA GLU A 119 -25.95 -13.53 29.49
C GLU A 119 -27.44 -13.31 29.76
N ASN A 120 -28.24 -13.00 28.73
CA ASN A 120 -29.69 -12.78 28.82
C ASN A 120 -30.54 -14.02 28.49
N LEU A 121 -29.93 -15.19 28.36
CA LEU A 121 -30.58 -16.51 28.19
C LEU A 121 -30.70 -17.25 29.53
#